data_AF-A0A971K874-F1
#
_entry.id   AF-A0A971K874-F1
#
_cell.length_a   1.000
_cell.length_b   1.000
_cell.length_c   1.000
_cell.angle_alpha   90.00
_cell.angle_beta   90.00
_cell.angle_gamma   90.00
#
_symmetry.space_group_name_H-M   'P 1'
#
loop_
_entity.id
_entity.type
_entity.pdbx_description
1 polymer ?
#
loop_
_entity_poly.entity_id
_entity_poly.type
_entity_poly.pdbx_seq_one_letter_code
_entity_poly.pdbx_strand_id
1 'polypeptide(L)'
;MKKALEKKVSGAIKEWVGANKKVFWKYEVSSYYKSYTISVANLPAPAHGDIKVLSNNRLLTETQKNQLCRAIKKACPKTKEPADFNVNVKVDYEKGQVVAAII
;
A
#
# COMPACT_ATOMS: atom_id res chain seq x y z
N MET A 1 7.23 3.48 -18.56
CA MET A 1 6.64 4.52 -17.70
C MET A 1 5.87 3.90 -16.52
N LYS A 2 4.95 2.95 -16.75
CA LYS A 2 4.26 2.15 -15.70
C LYS A 2 5.18 1.61 -14.59
N LYS A 3 6.32 1.00 -14.94
CA LYS A 3 7.32 0.48 -13.97
C LYS A 3 7.87 1.53 -13.00
N ALA A 4 7.97 2.80 -13.40
CA ALA A 4 8.43 3.86 -12.52
C ALA A 4 7.33 4.27 -11.53
N LEU A 5 6.08 4.31 -11.98
CA LEU A 5 4.91 4.56 -11.14
C LEU A 5 4.72 3.43 -10.12
N GLU A 6 4.76 2.17 -10.56
CA GLU A 6 4.68 0.99 -9.69
C GLU A 6 5.73 1.01 -8.58
N LYS A 7 6.99 1.32 -8.92
CA LYS A 7 8.07 1.43 -7.93
C LYS A 7 7.83 2.55 -6.93
N LYS A 8 7.32 3.70 -7.37
CA LYS A 8 6.96 4.82 -6.48
C LYS A 8 5.82 4.45 -5.53
N VAL A 9 4.78 3.80 -6.04
CA VAL A 9 3.65 3.34 -5.23
C VAL A 9 4.10 2.28 -4.23
N SER A 10 4.89 1.30 -4.66
CA SER A 10 5.47 0.29 -3.77
C SER A 10 6.34 0.92 -2.68
N GLY A 11 7.15 1.93 -3.02
CA GLY A 11 7.94 2.69 -2.05
C GLY A 11 7.08 3.44 -1.04
N ALA A 12 6.05 4.16 -1.51
CA ALA A 12 5.13 4.89 -0.65
C ALA A 12 4.36 3.95 0.30
N ILE A 13 3.93 2.79 -0.19
CA ILE A 13 3.28 1.75 0.62
C ILE A 13 4.26 1.21 1.66
N LYS A 14 5.50 0.88 1.27
CA LYS A 14 6.54 0.40 2.19
C LYS A 14 6.78 1.38 3.34
N GLU A 15 6.99 2.65 3.02
CA GLU A 15 7.25 3.70 4.02
C GLU A 15 6.03 3.90 4.94
N TRP A 16 4.83 3.98 4.36
CA TRP A 16 3.62 4.19 5.13
C TRP A 16 3.31 3.01 6.06
N VAL A 17 3.47 1.78 5.58
CA VAL A 17 3.33 0.57 6.40
C VAL A 17 4.37 0.54 7.52
N GLY A 18 5.61 0.93 7.24
CA GLY A 18 6.67 1.03 8.25
C GLY A 18 6.30 1.99 9.38
N ALA A 19 5.78 3.17 9.03
CA ALA A 19 5.29 4.16 10.01
C ALA A 19 4.05 3.66 10.77
N ASN A 20 3.22 2.83 10.14
CA ASN A 20 1.97 2.30 10.70
C ASN A 20 2.07 0.83 11.13
N LYS A 21 3.28 0.33 11.45
CA LYS A 21 3.52 -1.09 11.77
C LYS A 21 2.61 -1.63 12.87
N LYS A 22 2.16 -0.78 13.80
CA LYS A 22 1.21 -1.13 14.87
C LYS A 22 -0.13 -1.67 14.35
N VAL A 23 -0.59 -1.16 13.20
CA VAL A 23 -1.84 -1.61 12.55
C VAL A 23 -1.70 -3.05 12.05
N PHE A 24 -0.50 -3.38 11.58
CA PHE A 24 -0.13 -4.68 11.07
C PHE A 24 0.47 -5.58 12.17
N TRP A 25 0.59 -5.10 13.41
CA TRP A 25 1.31 -5.75 14.52
C TRP A 25 0.67 -7.05 15.03
N LYS A 26 -0.60 -7.30 14.69
CA LYS A 26 -1.15 -8.67 14.81
C LYS A 26 -0.29 -9.71 14.06
N TYR A 27 0.59 -9.31 13.14
CA TYR A 27 1.56 -10.17 12.45
C TYR A 27 2.74 -10.58 13.32
N GLU A 28 3.40 -9.64 14.02
CA GLU A 28 4.61 -10.00 14.78
C GLU A 28 4.29 -10.86 16.00
N VAL A 29 3.09 -10.72 16.57
CA VAL A 29 2.73 -11.39 17.83
C VAL A 29 1.81 -12.59 17.62
N SER A 30 0.96 -12.58 16.58
CA SER A 30 -0.12 -13.58 16.46
C SER A 30 0.01 -14.54 15.26
N SER A 31 1.02 -14.42 14.40
CA SER A 31 1.30 -15.35 13.27
C SER A 31 0.14 -15.60 12.28
N TYR A 32 -0.97 -14.85 12.35
CA TYR A 32 -2.20 -15.18 11.60
C TYR A 32 -2.06 -15.05 10.08
N TYR A 33 -1.16 -14.22 9.61
CA TYR A 33 -0.89 -14.07 8.19
C TYR A 33 0.59 -13.67 8.03
N LYS A 34 1.28 -14.29 7.07
CA LYS A 34 2.72 -14.02 6.81
C LYS A 34 2.95 -12.80 5.91
N SER A 35 1.96 -12.46 5.10
CA SER A 35 2.03 -11.40 4.09
C SER A 35 0.68 -10.71 3.92
N TYR A 36 0.68 -9.41 3.61
CA TYR A 36 -0.52 -8.69 3.14
C TYR A 36 -0.39 -8.39 1.66
N THR A 37 -1.51 -8.30 0.95
CA THR A 37 -1.55 -7.68 -0.37
C THR A 37 -2.42 -6.44 -0.30
N ILE A 38 -1.82 -5.29 -0.57
CA ILE A 38 -2.50 -4.00 -0.68
C ILE A 38 -2.73 -3.74 -2.16
N SER A 39 -3.99 -3.81 -2.57
CA SER A 39 -4.44 -3.42 -3.90
C SER A 39 -4.79 -1.93 -3.88
N VAL A 40 -4.24 -1.19 -4.83
CA VAL A 40 -4.51 0.23 -5.05
C VAL A 40 -4.99 0.40 -6.49
N ALA A 41 -6.22 0.87 -6.64
CA ALA A 41 -6.80 1.20 -7.93
C ALA A 41 -6.71 2.71 -8.24
N ASN A 42 -7.00 3.09 -9.48
CA ASN A 42 -7.17 4.49 -9.92
C ASN A 42 -5.94 5.38 -9.64
N LEU A 43 -4.74 4.85 -9.88
CA LEU A 43 -3.51 5.63 -9.84
C LEU A 43 -3.45 6.64 -11.01
N PRO A 44 -2.78 7.78 -10.84
CA PRO A 44 -1.95 8.19 -9.70
C PRO A 44 -2.72 8.83 -8.53
N ALA A 45 -4.05 8.96 -8.63
CA ALA A 45 -4.87 9.74 -7.70
C ALA A 45 -5.94 8.91 -6.95
N PRO A 46 -5.56 7.83 -6.24
CA PRO A 46 -6.51 6.93 -5.59
C PRO A 46 -7.37 7.65 -4.55
N ALA A 47 -8.62 7.24 -4.43
CA ALA A 47 -9.50 7.53 -3.31
C ALA A 47 -9.45 6.42 -2.26
N HIS A 48 -10.03 6.66 -1.08
CA HIS A 48 -9.99 5.67 0.00
C HIS A 48 -10.69 4.35 -0.38
N GLY A 49 -11.71 4.39 -1.24
CA GLY A 49 -12.41 3.21 -1.76
C GLY A 49 -11.55 2.34 -2.68
N ASP A 50 -10.48 2.91 -3.24
CA ASP A 50 -9.56 2.24 -4.16
C ASP A 50 -8.47 1.46 -3.44
N ILE A 51 -8.40 1.57 -2.11
CA ILE A 51 -7.43 0.87 -1.26
C ILE A 51 -8.11 -0.31 -0.58
N LYS A 52 -7.60 -1.51 -0.88
CA LYS A 52 -8.07 -2.77 -0.31
C LYS A 52 -6.89 -3.60 0.18
N VAL A 53 -7.03 -4.16 1.37
CA VAL A 53 -6.15 -5.22 1.84
C VAL A 53 -6.84 -6.54 1.52
N LEU A 54 -6.30 -7.32 0.59
CA LEU A 54 -7.01 -8.48 0.01
C LEU A 54 -7.31 -9.56 1.05
N SER A 55 -6.40 -9.80 2.00
CA SER A 55 -6.61 -10.79 3.07
C SER A 55 -7.59 -10.31 4.15
N ASN A 56 -7.80 -9.00 4.29
CA ASN A 56 -8.75 -8.43 5.23
C ASN A 56 -9.08 -6.97 4.89
N ASN A 57 -10.16 -6.75 4.14
CA ASN A 57 -10.55 -5.40 3.70
C ASN A 57 -10.94 -4.44 4.85
N ARG A 58 -11.18 -4.97 6.06
CA ARG A 58 -11.50 -4.18 7.27
C ARG A 58 -10.28 -3.84 8.11
N LEU A 59 -9.09 -4.27 7.71
CA LEU A 59 -7.86 -4.03 8.46
C LEU A 59 -7.54 -2.54 8.60
N LEU A 60 -7.74 -1.79 7.51
CA LEU A 60 -7.47 -0.36 7.48
C LEU A 60 -8.75 0.43 7.70
N THR A 61 -8.71 1.37 8.63
CA THR A 61 -9.77 2.36 8.83
C THR A 61 -9.81 3.34 7.65
N GLU A 62 -10.93 4.03 7.47
CA GLU A 62 -11.05 5.05 6.42
C GLU A 62 -9.98 6.16 6.57
N THR A 63 -9.68 6.57 7.81
CA THR A 63 -8.60 7.51 8.11
C THR A 63 -7.24 7.00 7.61
N GLN A 64 -6.93 5.73 7.86
CA GLN A 64 -5.68 5.11 7.40
C GLN A 64 -5.62 5.00 5.88
N LYS A 65 -6.74 4.62 5.24
CA LYS A 65 -6.84 4.60 3.77
C LYS A 65 -6.61 6.00 3.20
N ASN A 66 -7.22 7.03 3.77
CA ASN A 66 -7.01 8.43 3.37
C ASN A 66 -5.55 8.88 3.54
N GLN A 67 -4.88 8.50 4.63
CA GLN A 67 -3.46 8.78 4.83
C GLN A 67 -2.59 8.10 3.76
N LEU A 68 -2.88 6.83 3.44
CA LEU A 68 -2.17 6.09 2.41
C LEU A 68 -2.40 6.70 1.02
N CYS A 69 -3.63 7.10 0.68
CA CYS A 69 -3.92 7.84 -0.56
C CYS A 69 -3.08 9.12 -0.67
N ARG A 70 -2.95 9.89 0.42
CA ARG A 70 -2.14 11.11 0.45
C ARG A 70 -0.66 10.82 0.25
N ALA A 71 -0.13 9.76 0.87
CA ALA A 71 1.25 9.32 0.70
C ALA A 71 1.53 8.94 -0.78
N ILE A 72 0.63 8.17 -1.39
CA ILE A 72 0.73 7.75 -2.79
C ILE A 72 0.67 8.96 -3.73
N LYS A 73 -0.29 9.88 -3.54
CA LYS A 73 -0.41 11.13 -4.32
C LYS A 73 0.83 12.02 -4.20
N LYS A 74 1.48 12.04 -3.02
CA LYS A 74 2.72 12.79 -2.81
C LYS A 74 3.90 12.15 -3.53
N ALA A 75 4.00 10.82 -3.50
CA ALA A 75 5.06 10.06 -4.16
C ALA A 75 4.90 10.01 -5.70
N CYS A 76 3.66 10.13 -6.19
CA CYS A 76 3.30 10.13 -7.60
C CYS A 76 2.85 11.54 -8.03
N PRO A 77 3.78 12.47 -8.33
CA PRO A 77 3.42 13.79 -8.81
C PRO A 77 2.62 13.67 -10.11
N LYS A 78 1.65 14.57 -10.34
CA LYS A 78 0.72 14.60 -11.49
C LYS A 78 1.40 14.22 -12.81
N THR A 79 1.45 12.93 -13.11
CA THR A 79 1.86 12.42 -14.41
C THR A 79 0.64 12.46 -15.32
N LYS A 80 0.83 12.71 -16.62
CA LYS A 80 -0.22 12.56 -17.65
C LYS A 80 -0.58 11.08 -17.89
N GLU A 81 -0.42 10.23 -16.87
CA GLU A 81 -0.71 8.82 -16.98
C GLU A 81 -2.22 8.59 -16.89
N PRO A 82 -2.76 7.66 -17.68
CA PRO A 82 -4.19 7.36 -17.67
C PRO A 82 -4.64 6.90 -16.27
N ALA A 83 -5.81 7.39 -15.85
CA ALA A 83 -6.34 7.28 -14.49
C ALA A 83 -6.81 5.87 -14.07
N ASP A 84 -6.46 4.83 -14.82
CA ASP A 84 -6.99 3.46 -14.65
C ASP A 84 -5.88 2.45 -14.34
N PHE A 85 -4.76 2.92 -13.78
CA PHE A 85 -3.67 2.03 -13.41
C PHE A 85 -3.89 1.45 -12.01
N ASN A 86 -3.90 0.12 -11.93
CA ASN A 86 -4.08 -0.63 -10.68
C ASN A 86 -2.78 -1.37 -10.37
N VAL A 87 -2.41 -1.42 -9.09
CA VAL A 87 -1.23 -2.15 -8.62
C VAL A 87 -1.56 -2.95 -7.38
N ASN A 88 -1.02 -4.16 -7.31
CA ASN A 88 -1.03 -4.96 -6.11
C ASN A 88 0.38 -4.97 -5.52
N VAL A 89 0.48 -4.57 -4.26
CA VAL A 89 1.74 -4.56 -3.53
C VAL A 89 1.65 -5.57 -2.40
N LYS A 90 2.45 -6.62 -2.51
CA LYS A 90 2.70 -7.55 -1.42
C LYS A 90 3.58 -6.88 -0.39
N VAL A 91 3.19 -6.99 0.86
CA VAL A 91 3.86 -6.43 2.03
C VAL A 91 4.19 -7.58 2.97
N ASP A 92 5.48 -7.74 3.23
CA ASP A 92 6.08 -8.75 4.10
C ASP A 92 6.90 -8.05 5.21
N TYR A 93 7.21 -8.78 6.28
CA TYR A 93 8.11 -8.31 7.34
C TYR A 93 9.29 -9.27 7.48
N GLU A 94 10.49 -8.79 7.19
CA GLU A 94 11.72 -9.57 7.33
C GLU A 94 12.61 -8.92 8.38
N LYS A 95 12.94 -9.67 9.44
CA LYS A 95 13.81 -9.20 10.54
C LYS A 95 13.37 -7.85 11.14
N GLY A 96 12.06 -7.63 11.27
CA GLY A 96 11.48 -6.39 11.80
C GLY A 96 11.42 -5.22 10.81
N GLN A 97 11.81 -5.42 9.55
CA GLN A 97 11.74 -4.42 8.49
C GLN A 97 10.61 -4.75 7.50
N VAL A 98 9.94 -3.72 7.01
CA VAL A 98 8.91 -3.86 5.97
C VAL A 98 9.59 -4.13 4.63
N VAL A 99 9.20 -5.22 3.98
CA VAL A 99 9.53 -5.53 2.60
C VAL A 99 8.27 -5.34 1.77
N ALA A 100 8.38 -4.65 0.64
CA ALA A 100 7.26 -4.45 -0.27
C ALA A 100 7.68 -4.79 -1.69
N ALA A 101 6.85 -5.57 -2.39
CA ALA A 101 7.07 -6.00 -3.76
C ALA A 101 5.77 -5.89 -4.56
N ILE A 102 5.88 -5.48 -5.82
CA ILE A 102 4.75 -5.49 -6.77
C ILE A 102 4.51 -6.93 -7.22
N ILE A 103 3.25 -7.33 -7.32
CA ILE A 103 2.81 -8.65 -7.78
C ILE A 103 1.74 -8.55 -8.87
#